data_AF-A0A4Q2ZFJ1-F1
#
_entry.id   AF-A0A4Q2ZFJ1-F1
#
_cell.length_a   1.000
_cell.length_b   1.000
_cell.length_c   1.000
_cell.angle_alpha   90.00
_cell.angle_beta   90.00
_cell.angle_gamma   90.00
#
_symmetry.space_group_name_H-M   'P 1'
#
loop_
_entity.id
_entity.type
_entity.pdbx_description
1 polymer ?
#
loop_
_entity_poly.entity_id
_entity_poly.type
_entity_poly.pdbx_seq_one_letter_code
_entity_poly.pdbx_strand_id
1 'polypeptide(L)'
;MFAQVEAKASGDPGKSDELILAALDLTKLGKIDPNNLSIILQGTYAADPFKKWGILEGAGNGLPPAVADRILSETVPDLITADLEKAMKIVTTSAASRYSVPVLSSAITTMYRNDPNQANEWLTENLPKIDPATRQRMTEQVAYTAIKNGEFQTARQWAEQLLNPDVRKRALDRIETAESSK
;
A
#
# COMPACT_ATOMS: atom_id res chain seq x y z
N MET A 1 26.05 20.35 25.61
CA MET A 1 25.33 19.12 26.01
C MET A 1 23.85 19.47 25.93
N PHE A 2 23.22 19.27 24.77
CA PHE A 2 21.82 19.63 24.56
C PHE A 2 20.95 18.43 24.93
N ALA A 3 20.04 18.63 25.89
CA ALA A 3 19.05 17.64 26.26
C ALA A 3 18.12 17.38 25.06
N GLN A 4 18.08 16.13 24.60
CA GLN A 4 17.01 15.66 23.72
C GLN A 4 15.71 15.73 24.53
N VAL A 5 14.80 16.60 24.11
CA VAL A 5 13.42 16.54 24.54
C VAL A 5 12.81 15.35 23.83
N GLU A 6 12.81 14.19 24.49
CA GLU A 6 11.93 13.09 24.11
C GLU A 6 10.49 13.58 24.29
N ALA A 7 9.85 13.92 23.18
CA ALA A 7 8.41 14.12 23.15
C ALA A 7 7.73 12.78 23.41
N LYS A 8 7.53 12.43 24.69
CA LYS A 8 6.58 11.38 25.09
C LYS A 8 5.17 11.86 24.74
N ALA A 9 4.75 11.60 23.51
CA ALA A 9 3.36 11.70 23.12
C ALA A 9 2.58 10.54 23.77
N SER A 10 2.11 10.74 25.00
CA SER A 10 1.07 9.91 25.58
C SER A 10 -0.27 10.24 24.90
N GLY A 11 -0.47 9.76 23.68
CA GLY A 11 -1.75 9.87 22.98
C GLY A 11 -2.71 8.82 23.53
N ASP A 12 -3.85 9.26 24.05
CA ASP A 12 -4.97 8.37 24.37
C ASP A 12 -5.47 7.71 23.07
N PRO A 13 -5.42 6.38 22.92
CA PRO A 13 -5.88 5.69 21.71
C PRO A 13 -7.34 5.97 21.37
N GLY A 14 -8.20 6.13 22.39
CA GLY A 14 -9.63 6.45 22.17
C GLY A 14 -9.83 7.82 21.55
N LYS A 15 -9.05 8.82 21.99
CA LYS A 15 -9.07 10.16 21.38
C LYS A 15 -8.52 10.18 19.97
N SER A 16 -7.60 9.26 19.64
CA SER A 16 -7.06 9.15 18.28
C SER A 16 -8.11 8.61 17.31
N ASP A 17 -8.90 7.62 17.71
CA ASP A 17 -9.99 7.09 16.87
C ASP A 17 -11.08 8.13 16.62
N GLU A 18 -11.50 8.86 17.65
CA GLU A 18 -12.49 9.93 17.54
C GLU A 18 -12.03 11.04 16.59
N LEU A 19 -10.74 11.41 16.65
CA LEU A 19 -10.16 12.40 15.74
C LEU A 19 -10.15 11.90 14.28
N ILE A 20 -9.83 10.63 14.05
CA ILE A 20 -9.86 10.03 12.71
C ILE A 20 -11.29 10.06 12.15
N LEU A 21 -12.28 9.64 12.94
CA LEU A 21 -13.68 9.65 12.54
C LEU A 21 -14.19 11.07 12.26
N ALA A 22 -13.90 12.03 13.15
CA ALA A 22 -14.30 13.42 12.95
C ALA A 22 -13.66 14.03 11.70
N ALA A 23 -12.37 13.75 11.45
CA ALA A 23 -11.67 14.23 10.26
C ALA A 23 -12.26 13.61 8.96
N LEU A 24 -12.62 12.34 8.99
CA LEU A 24 -13.30 11.67 7.88
C LEU A 24 -14.67 12.28 7.60
N ASP A 25 -15.48 12.53 8.62
CA ASP A 25 -16.81 13.14 8.46
C ASP A 25 -16.70 14.56 7.90
N LEU A 26 -15.76 15.36 8.41
CA LEU A 26 -15.51 16.70 7.87
C LEU A 26 -15.01 16.66 6.42
N THR A 27 -14.23 15.65 6.05
CA THR A 27 -13.79 15.44 4.65
C THR A 27 -14.98 15.08 3.76
N LYS A 28 -15.87 14.18 4.20
CA LYS A 28 -17.11 13.83 3.48
C LYS A 28 -18.03 15.02 3.29
N LEU A 29 -18.09 15.92 4.28
CA LEU A 29 -18.86 17.16 4.22
C LEU A 29 -18.18 18.27 3.39
N GLY A 30 -17.01 18.00 2.80
CA GLY A 30 -16.23 19.00 2.04
C GLY A 30 -15.70 20.15 2.90
N LYS A 31 -15.64 19.98 4.23
CA LYS A 31 -15.16 20.98 5.19
C LYS A 31 -13.66 20.94 5.38
N ILE A 32 -13.03 19.80 5.07
CA ILE A 32 -11.59 19.61 5.09
C ILE A 32 -11.15 19.08 3.73
N ASP A 33 -10.05 19.63 3.21
CA ASP A 33 -9.39 19.13 2.01
C ASP A 33 -8.83 17.72 2.28
N PRO A 34 -9.04 16.74 1.39
CA PRO A 34 -8.50 15.38 1.55
C PRO A 34 -6.99 15.31 1.82
N ASN A 35 -6.19 16.29 1.38
CA ASN A 35 -4.75 16.37 1.67
C ASN A 35 -4.49 16.66 3.16
N ASN A 36 -5.37 17.43 3.81
CA ASN A 36 -5.26 17.70 5.25
C ASN A 36 -5.66 16.48 6.08
N LEU A 37 -6.52 15.60 5.56
CA LEU A 37 -6.85 14.33 6.21
C LEU A 37 -5.60 13.44 6.34
N SER A 38 -4.77 13.34 5.30
CA SER A 38 -3.51 12.59 5.35
C SER A 38 -2.58 13.07 6.47
N ILE A 39 -2.50 14.39 6.70
CA ILE A 39 -1.71 14.98 7.79
C ILE A 39 -2.26 14.56 9.17
N ILE A 40 -3.59 14.61 9.34
CA ILE A 40 -4.24 14.18 10.58
C ILE A 40 -3.97 12.70 10.85
N LEU A 41 -4.07 11.85 9.81
CA LEU A 41 -3.80 10.42 9.90
C LEU A 41 -2.35 10.10 10.26
N GLN A 42 -1.38 10.93 9.86
CA GLN A 42 0.03 10.77 10.23
C GLN A 42 0.31 11.27 11.66
N GLY A 43 -0.45 12.25 12.13
CA GLY A 43 -0.33 12.80 13.49
C GLY A 43 -0.96 11.93 14.59
N THR A 44 -1.84 10.99 14.24
CA THR A 44 -2.45 10.05 15.20
C THR A 44 -1.52 8.88 15.49
N TYR A 45 -0.63 9.04 16.48
CA TYR A 45 0.42 8.08 16.85
C TYR A 45 -0.05 6.84 17.64
N ALA A 46 -1.29 6.82 18.16
CA ALA A 46 -1.72 5.81 19.14
C ALA A 46 -2.69 4.74 18.62
N ALA A 47 -3.07 4.77 17.34
CA ALA A 47 -3.99 3.78 16.78
C ALA A 47 -3.22 2.59 16.20
N ASP A 48 -3.50 1.38 16.69
CA ASP A 48 -3.13 0.11 16.04
C ASP A 48 -3.35 0.23 14.52
N PRO A 49 -2.33 0.01 13.67
CA PRO A 49 -2.44 0.13 12.21
C PRO A 49 -3.62 -0.64 11.63
N PHE A 50 -3.93 -1.82 12.20
CA PHE A 50 -5.05 -2.64 11.76
C PHE A 50 -6.40 -2.05 12.17
N LYS A 51 -6.47 -1.43 13.35
CA LYS A 51 -7.66 -0.71 13.81
C LYS A 51 -7.90 0.53 12.95
N LYS A 52 -6.85 1.30 12.68
CA LYS A 52 -6.87 2.47 11.78
C LYS A 52 -7.36 2.08 10.39
N TRP A 53 -6.84 0.99 9.81
CA TRP A 53 -7.33 0.45 8.55
C TRP A 53 -8.83 0.15 8.59
N GLY A 54 -9.30 -0.55 9.62
CA GLY A 54 -10.72 -0.87 9.76
C GLY A 54 -11.63 0.36 9.81
N ILE A 55 -11.19 1.44 10.48
CA ILE A 55 -11.92 2.71 10.50
C ILE A 55 -11.97 3.32 9.09
N LEU A 56 -10.84 3.38 8.39
CA LEU A 56 -10.74 4.01 7.06
C LEU A 56 -11.51 3.23 6.00
N GLU A 57 -11.41 1.90 6.03
CA GLU A 57 -12.15 1.00 5.14
C GLU A 57 -13.66 1.16 5.31
N GLY A 58 -14.15 1.15 6.56
CA GLY A 58 -15.57 1.38 6.86
C GLY A 58 -16.04 2.79 6.47
N ALA A 59 -15.16 3.79 6.60
CA ALA A 59 -15.47 5.18 6.28
C ALA A 59 -15.34 5.52 4.80
N GLY A 60 -14.75 4.67 3.96
CA GLY A 60 -14.65 4.87 2.50
C GLY A 60 -16.01 5.07 1.82
N ASN A 61 -17.09 4.60 2.44
CA ASN A 61 -18.47 4.93 2.07
C ASN A 61 -18.73 6.44 2.25
N GLY A 62 -18.66 7.19 1.15
CA GLY A 62 -18.92 8.63 1.10
C GLY A 62 -17.74 9.48 0.62
N LEU A 63 -16.56 8.87 0.40
CA LEU A 63 -15.44 9.55 -0.25
C LEU A 63 -15.39 9.22 -1.75
N PRO A 64 -14.87 10.13 -2.60
CA PRO A 64 -14.54 9.79 -3.98
C PRO A 64 -13.57 8.59 -4.04
N PRO A 65 -13.72 7.64 -4.98
CA PRO A 65 -12.88 6.44 -5.03
C PRO A 65 -11.37 6.74 -5.04
N ALA A 66 -10.93 7.74 -5.81
CA ALA A 66 -9.52 8.14 -5.87
C ALA A 66 -8.98 8.65 -4.52
N VAL A 67 -9.82 9.30 -3.72
CA VAL A 67 -9.46 9.78 -2.37
C VAL A 67 -9.38 8.60 -1.40
N ALA A 68 -10.34 7.68 -1.44
CA ALA A 68 -10.34 6.48 -0.62
C ALA A 68 -9.11 5.59 -0.91
N ASP A 69 -8.81 5.34 -2.20
CA ASP A 69 -7.65 4.57 -2.63
C ASP A 69 -6.34 5.18 -2.14
N ARG A 70 -6.21 6.51 -2.22
CA ARG A 70 -5.03 7.23 -1.74
C ARG A 70 -4.86 7.11 -0.23
N ILE A 71 -5.93 7.32 0.53
CA ILE A 71 -5.88 7.22 2.00
C ILE A 71 -5.51 5.81 2.43
N LEU A 72 -6.12 4.79 1.83
CA LEU A 72 -5.78 3.40 2.13
C LEU A 72 -4.32 3.10 1.78
N SER A 73 -3.85 3.52 0.59
CA SER A 73 -2.48 3.25 0.16
C SER A 73 -1.42 3.90 1.05
N GLU A 74 -1.71 5.06 1.65
CA GLU A 74 -0.84 5.75 2.62
C GLU A 74 -0.70 4.99 3.95
N THR A 75 -1.67 4.14 4.31
CA THR A 75 -1.62 3.35 5.56
C THR A 75 -1.01 1.97 5.41
N VAL A 76 -0.88 1.48 4.18
CA VAL A 76 -0.29 0.17 3.89
C VAL A 76 1.12 0.00 4.48
N PRO A 77 2.02 1.01 4.45
CA PRO A 77 3.34 0.83 5.02
C PRO A 77 3.32 0.50 6.51
N ASP A 78 2.47 1.17 7.27
CA ASP A 78 2.32 0.94 8.72
C ASP A 78 1.80 -0.48 8.99
N LEU A 79 0.86 -0.98 8.17
CA LEU A 79 0.35 -2.35 8.26
C LEU A 79 1.46 -3.38 8.02
N ILE A 80 2.23 -3.22 6.95
CA ILE A 80 3.30 -4.16 6.58
C ILE A 80 4.40 -4.18 7.65
N THR A 81 4.77 -3.01 8.18
CA THR A 81 5.75 -2.92 9.26
C THR A 81 5.24 -3.57 10.55
N ALA A 82 3.93 -3.51 10.82
CA ALA A 82 3.34 -4.13 12.01
C ALA A 82 3.23 -5.67 11.88
N ASP A 83 2.70 -6.17 10.76
CA ASP A 83 2.58 -7.61 10.46
C ASP A 83 2.33 -7.80 8.96
N LEU A 84 3.37 -8.24 8.23
CA LEU A 84 3.34 -8.47 6.79
C LEU A 84 2.23 -9.43 6.37
N GLU A 85 2.11 -10.59 7.03
CA GLU A 85 1.19 -11.65 6.62
C GLU A 85 -0.26 -11.19 6.79
N LYS A 86 -0.56 -10.58 7.93
CA LYS A 86 -1.88 -10.03 8.21
C LYS A 86 -2.21 -8.86 7.28
N ALA A 87 -1.26 -7.96 7.02
CA ALA A 87 -1.42 -6.85 6.09
C ALA A 87 -1.73 -7.35 4.68
N MET A 88 -0.94 -8.30 4.18
CA MET A 88 -1.10 -8.83 2.83
C MET A 88 -2.41 -9.60 2.66
N LYS A 89 -2.83 -10.34 3.68
CA LYS A 89 -4.16 -10.96 3.70
C LYS A 89 -5.27 -9.93 3.56
N ILE A 90 -5.20 -8.80 4.28
CA ILE A 90 -6.21 -7.74 4.21
C ILE A 90 -6.22 -7.11 2.82
N VAL A 91 -5.08 -6.61 2.34
CA VAL A 91 -5.03 -5.84 1.08
C VAL A 91 -5.42 -6.67 -0.13
N THR A 92 -5.20 -7.99 -0.10
CA THR A 92 -5.52 -8.90 -1.22
C THR A 92 -6.93 -9.49 -1.17
N THR A 93 -7.66 -9.36 -0.06
CA THR A 93 -8.99 -9.98 0.09
C THR A 93 -10.13 -8.99 0.30
N SER A 94 -9.86 -7.81 0.89
CA SER A 94 -10.90 -6.81 1.10
C SER A 94 -11.43 -6.25 -0.22
N ALA A 95 -12.74 -6.02 -0.28
CA ALA A 95 -13.41 -5.40 -1.42
C ALA A 95 -12.88 -3.98 -1.69
N ALA A 96 -12.44 -3.25 -0.66
CA ALA A 96 -11.92 -1.91 -0.77
C ALA A 96 -10.50 -1.87 -1.39
N SER A 97 -9.73 -2.96 -1.30
CA SER A 97 -8.30 -2.95 -1.61
C SER A 97 -7.85 -3.95 -2.68
N ARG A 98 -8.51 -5.11 -2.81
CA ARG A 98 -8.01 -6.24 -3.63
C ARG A 98 -7.79 -5.91 -5.11
N TYR A 99 -8.49 -4.89 -5.61
CA TYR A 99 -8.31 -4.40 -6.97
C TYR A 99 -7.72 -2.99 -7.02
N SER A 100 -7.45 -2.36 -5.88
CA SER A 100 -6.90 -1.01 -5.86
C SER A 100 -5.43 -1.02 -6.25
N VAL A 101 -5.13 -0.53 -7.46
CA VAL A 101 -3.75 -0.42 -7.95
C VAL A 101 -2.89 0.43 -7.01
N PRO A 102 -3.35 1.60 -6.50
CA PRO A 102 -2.59 2.38 -5.53
C PRO A 102 -2.24 1.59 -4.25
N VAL A 103 -3.21 0.86 -3.68
CA VAL A 103 -2.99 0.07 -2.45
C VAL A 103 -2.02 -1.09 -2.72
N LEU A 104 -2.25 -1.88 -3.77
CA LEU A 104 -1.38 -3.00 -4.12
C LEU A 104 0.05 -2.53 -4.47
N SER A 105 0.18 -1.41 -5.18
CA SER A 105 1.48 -0.83 -5.52
C SER A 105 2.23 -0.37 -4.27
N SER A 106 1.54 0.28 -3.32
CA SER A 106 2.10 0.67 -2.02
C SER A 106 2.56 -0.56 -1.23
N ALA A 107 1.77 -1.63 -1.25
CA ALA A 107 2.09 -2.88 -0.57
C ALA A 107 3.37 -3.51 -1.11
N ILE A 108 3.41 -3.78 -2.42
CA ILE A 108 4.58 -4.38 -3.08
C ILE A 108 5.82 -3.50 -2.91
N THR A 109 5.70 -2.19 -3.14
CA THR A 109 6.82 -1.26 -2.97
C THR A 109 7.37 -1.29 -1.54
N THR A 110 6.48 -1.34 -0.54
CA THR A 110 6.90 -1.39 0.85
C THR A 110 7.56 -2.72 1.20
N MET A 111 7.01 -3.85 0.74
CA MET A 111 7.62 -5.17 0.94
C MET A 111 9.05 -5.20 0.41
N TYR A 112 9.26 -4.82 -0.85
CA TYR A 112 10.59 -4.80 -1.47
C TYR A 112 11.53 -3.81 -0.81
N ARG A 113 11.03 -2.66 -0.34
CA ARG A 113 11.86 -1.69 0.38
C ARG A 113 12.32 -2.23 1.73
N ASN A 114 11.48 -2.99 2.42
CA ASN A 114 11.79 -3.56 3.73
C ASN A 114 12.74 -4.76 3.60
N ASP A 115 12.41 -5.74 2.75
CA ASP A 115 13.23 -6.91 2.46
C ASP A 115 12.84 -7.52 1.09
N PRO A 116 13.66 -7.32 0.03
CA PRO A 116 13.40 -7.88 -1.29
C PRO A 116 13.32 -9.42 -1.33
N ASN A 117 14.10 -10.12 -0.50
CA ASN A 117 14.13 -11.58 -0.50
C ASN A 117 12.85 -12.13 0.12
N GLN A 118 12.47 -11.63 1.30
CA GLN A 118 11.21 -11.98 1.94
C GLN A 118 10.01 -11.63 1.05
N ALA A 119 10.07 -10.50 0.33
CA ALA A 119 9.01 -10.12 -0.61
C ALA A 119 8.86 -11.16 -1.74
N ASN A 120 9.97 -11.55 -2.38
CA ASN A 120 9.97 -12.56 -3.44
C ASN A 120 9.46 -13.92 -2.94
N GLU A 121 9.90 -14.38 -1.76
CA GLU A 121 9.44 -15.61 -1.13
C GLU A 121 7.93 -15.58 -0.88
N TRP A 122 7.45 -14.53 -0.21
CA TRP A 122 6.03 -14.36 0.08
C TRP A 122 5.17 -14.37 -1.18
N LEU A 123 5.60 -13.63 -2.22
CA LEU A 123 4.88 -13.55 -3.49
C LEU A 123 4.83 -14.90 -4.20
N THR A 124 5.95 -15.63 -4.23
CA THR A 124 6.03 -16.94 -4.86
C THR A 124 5.09 -17.94 -4.19
N GLU A 125 5.01 -17.92 -2.86
CA GLU A 125 4.19 -18.83 -2.08
C GLU A 125 2.69 -18.47 -2.09
N ASN A 126 2.34 -17.18 -2.16
CA ASN A 126 0.97 -16.72 -1.92
C ASN A 126 0.23 -16.26 -3.16
N LEU A 127 0.90 -15.78 -4.21
CA LEU A 127 0.23 -15.40 -5.46
C LEU A 127 -0.64 -16.51 -6.05
N PRO A 128 -0.24 -17.81 -6.05
CA PRO A 128 -1.10 -18.88 -6.56
C PRO A 128 -2.42 -19.06 -5.79
N LYS A 129 -2.48 -18.61 -4.52
CA LYS A 129 -3.64 -18.73 -3.62
C LYS A 129 -4.61 -17.55 -3.73
N ILE A 130 -4.16 -16.45 -4.35
CA ILE A 130 -4.93 -15.21 -4.54
C ILE A 130 -5.80 -15.34 -5.80
N ASP A 131 -6.93 -14.64 -5.84
CA ASP A 131 -7.78 -14.65 -7.03
C ASP A 131 -7.01 -14.18 -8.29
N PRO A 132 -7.37 -14.70 -9.48
CA PRO A 132 -6.60 -14.43 -10.69
C PRO A 132 -6.44 -12.94 -11.04
N ALA A 133 -7.46 -12.11 -10.77
CA ALA A 133 -7.43 -10.70 -11.14
C ALA A 133 -6.50 -9.89 -10.23
N THR A 134 -6.59 -10.10 -8.92
CA THR A 134 -5.66 -9.50 -7.94
C THR A 134 -4.24 -9.97 -8.18
N ARG A 135 -4.04 -11.27 -8.40
CA ARG A 135 -2.74 -11.87 -8.73
C ARG A 135 -2.07 -11.17 -9.91
N GLN A 136 -2.79 -10.98 -11.01
CA GLN A 136 -2.23 -10.33 -12.21
C GLN A 136 -1.82 -8.88 -11.96
N ARG A 137 -2.61 -8.13 -11.19
CA ARG A 137 -2.25 -6.75 -10.79
C ARG A 137 -1.00 -6.74 -9.92
N MET A 138 -0.90 -7.66 -8.96
CA MET A 138 0.28 -7.79 -8.11
C MET A 138 1.52 -8.15 -8.93
N THR A 139 1.44 -9.16 -9.80
CA THR A 139 2.54 -9.55 -10.71
C THR A 139 3.02 -8.36 -11.54
N GLU A 140 2.11 -7.54 -12.06
CA GLU A 140 2.47 -6.31 -12.79
C GLU A 140 3.19 -5.30 -11.88
N GLN A 141 2.71 -5.07 -10.66
CA GLN A 141 3.36 -4.16 -9.70
C GLN A 141 4.73 -4.65 -9.26
N VAL A 142 4.91 -5.97 -9.13
CA VAL A 142 6.19 -6.58 -8.81
C VAL A 142 7.20 -6.34 -9.94
N ALA A 143 6.82 -6.58 -11.18
CA ALA A 143 7.68 -6.30 -12.33
C ALA A 143 8.09 -4.82 -12.38
N TYR A 144 7.16 -3.89 -12.19
CA TYR A 144 7.47 -2.45 -12.14
C TYR A 144 8.36 -2.05 -10.95
N THR A 145 8.17 -2.67 -9.79
CA THR A 145 9.01 -2.40 -8.61
C THR A 145 10.43 -2.92 -8.84
N ALA A 146 10.57 -4.13 -9.38
CA ALA A 146 11.87 -4.69 -9.77
C ALA A 146 12.60 -3.84 -10.82
N ILE A 147 11.89 -3.29 -11.83
CA ILE A 147 12.47 -2.32 -12.79
C ILE A 147 13.05 -1.12 -12.05
N LYS A 148 12.28 -0.52 -11.13
CA LYS A 148 12.71 0.68 -10.37
C LYS A 148 13.94 0.41 -9.51
N ASN A 149 14.05 -0.80 -8.95
CA ASN A 149 15.20 -1.22 -8.16
C ASN A 149 16.40 -1.61 -9.03
N GLY A 150 16.25 -1.68 -10.36
CA GLY A 150 17.29 -2.14 -11.27
C GLY A 150 17.48 -3.65 -11.32
N GLU A 151 16.55 -4.42 -10.76
CA GLU A 151 16.54 -5.88 -10.74
C GLU A 151 15.93 -6.42 -12.04
N PHE A 152 16.57 -6.14 -13.18
CA PHE A 152 15.98 -6.41 -14.50
C PHE A 152 15.70 -7.89 -14.77
N GLN A 153 16.52 -8.80 -14.26
CA GLN A 153 16.27 -10.24 -14.37
C GLN A 153 14.99 -10.65 -13.62
N THR A 154 14.85 -10.21 -12.36
CA THR A 154 13.63 -10.41 -11.55
C THR A 154 12.42 -9.81 -12.26
N ALA A 155 12.55 -8.59 -12.79
CA ALA A 155 11.48 -7.93 -13.53
C ALA A 155 11.01 -8.76 -14.75
N ARG A 156 11.94 -9.35 -15.52
CA ARG A 156 11.58 -10.21 -16.67
C ARG A 156 10.84 -11.46 -16.22
N GLN A 157 11.34 -12.15 -15.18
CA GLN A 157 10.70 -13.35 -14.63
C GLN A 157 9.25 -13.09 -14.22
N TRP A 158 8.98 -11.95 -13.58
CA TRP A 158 7.62 -11.56 -13.21
C TRP A 158 6.79 -11.10 -14.41
N ALA A 159 7.37 -10.35 -15.35
CA ALA A 159 6.67 -9.91 -16.55
C ALA A 159 6.19 -11.09 -17.41
N GLU A 160 6.99 -12.16 -17.54
CA GLU A 160 6.63 -13.36 -18.29
C GLU A 160 5.41 -14.10 -17.73
N GLN A 161 5.11 -13.93 -16.43
CA GLN A 161 3.93 -14.51 -15.77
C GLN A 161 2.63 -13.73 -16.03
N LEU A 162 2.71 -12.55 -16.68
CA LEU A 162 1.55 -11.75 -17.03
C LEU A 162 0.74 -12.43 -18.15
N LEU A 163 -0.54 -12.69 -17.91
CA LEU A 163 -1.43 -13.40 -18.83
C LEU A 163 -1.86 -12.53 -20.02
N ASN A 164 -2.01 -11.22 -19.82
CA ASN A 164 -2.38 -10.31 -20.90
C ASN A 164 -1.14 -10.01 -21.77
N PRO A 165 -1.15 -10.32 -23.08
CA PRO A 165 0.01 -10.17 -23.94
C PRO A 165 0.44 -8.70 -24.12
N ASP A 166 -0.50 -7.76 -24.14
CA ASP A 166 -0.19 -6.33 -24.26
C ASP A 166 0.45 -5.79 -22.98
N VAL A 167 -0.06 -6.21 -21.81
CA VAL A 167 0.53 -5.83 -20.51
C VAL A 167 1.93 -6.44 -20.38
N ARG A 168 2.09 -7.72 -20.75
CA ARG A 168 3.38 -8.41 -20.79
C ARG A 168 4.38 -7.66 -21.68
N LYS A 169 3.98 -7.37 -22.91
CA LYS A 169 4.83 -6.67 -23.87
C LYS A 169 5.25 -5.29 -23.33
N ARG A 170 4.30 -4.49 -22.83
CA ARG A 170 4.62 -3.19 -22.22
C ARG A 170 5.58 -3.30 -21.03
N ALA A 171 5.47 -4.35 -20.22
CA ALA A 171 6.40 -4.58 -19.12
C ALA A 171 7.81 -4.92 -19.64
N LEU A 172 7.92 -5.81 -20.63
CA LEU A 172 9.20 -6.16 -21.26
C LEU A 172 9.87 -4.96 -21.97
N ASP A 173 9.12 -4.20 -22.76
CA ASP A 173 9.61 -2.99 -23.44
C ASP A 173 10.18 -1.96 -22.43
N ARG A 174 9.52 -1.83 -21.25
CA ARG A 174 10.00 -0.96 -20.16
C ARG A 174 11.30 -1.47 -19.54
N ILE A 175 11.48 -2.78 -19.43
CA ILE A 175 12.72 -3.38 -18.92
C ILE A 175 13.87 -3.07 -19.87
N GLU A 176 13.70 -3.33 -21.17
CA GLU A 176 14.71 -3.07 -22.19
C GLU A 176 15.13 -1.59 -22.24
N THR A 177 14.15 -0.70 -22.16
CA THR A 177 14.39 0.76 -22.12
C THR A 177 15.18 1.16 -20.88
N ALA A 178 14.80 0.64 -19.71
CA ALA A 178 15.45 0.96 -18.44
C ALA A 178 16.87 0.40 -18.34
N GLU A 179 17.12 -0.78 -18.92
CA GLU A 179 18.44 -1.42 -18.97
C GLU A 179 19.39 -0.70 -19.93
N SER A 180 18.88 -0.24 -21.08
CA SER A 180 19.67 0.51 -22.07
C SER A 180 19.99 1.95 -21.65
N SER A 181 19.33 2.47 -20.62
CA SER A 181 19.52 3.84 -20.11
C SER A 181 20.51 3.94 -18.94
N LYS A 182 21.15 2.83 -18.54
CA LYS A 182 22.20 2.77 -17.52
C LYS A 182 23.59 2.66 -18.16
#